data_AF-A0A1G3WQ82-F1
#
_entry.id   AF-A0A1G3WQ82-F1
#
_cell.length_a   1.000
_cell.length_b   1.000
_cell.length_c   1.000
_cell.angle_alpha   90.00
_cell.angle_beta   90.00
_cell.angle_gamma   90.00
#
_symmetry.space_group_name_H-M   'P 1'
#
loop_
_entity.id
_entity.type
_entity.pdbx_description
1 polymer ?
#
loop_
_entity_poly.entity_id
_entity_poly.type
_entity_poly.pdbx_seq_one_letter_code
_entity_poly.pdbx_strand_id
1 'polypeptide(L)'
;MFTNENIKSCRIAIYAFAIIQMMLLISFLVVLFLFNHLVETGAYILLYATALSIISLLLYLERSKNKVYHPEYRIKSIDHSINLPDEFKKIFKVFLPDGQKAFYSSNGIIPVSFVASVEGRKAKLVEKLTEIDKFNHYKLLYLFKKQYALIEDIWCNKHLVHAEDLEIATLS
;
A
#
# COMPACT_ATOMS: atom_id res chain seq x y z
N MET A 1 -0.71 -12.72 -17.63
CA MET A 1 -2.01 -13.44 -17.57
C MET A 1 -2.76 -12.90 -16.36
N PHE A 2 -3.80 -12.08 -16.56
CA PHE A 2 -4.56 -11.49 -15.44
C PHE A 2 -5.31 -12.61 -14.71
N THR A 3 -5.01 -12.83 -13.44
CA THR A 3 -5.77 -13.77 -12.61
C THR A 3 -7.20 -13.26 -12.45
N ASN A 4 -8.16 -14.17 -12.65
CA ASN A 4 -9.61 -13.89 -12.68
C ASN A 4 -10.13 -13.22 -11.38
N GLU A 5 -9.39 -13.37 -10.27
CA GLU A 5 -9.70 -12.75 -8.98
C GLU A 5 -9.39 -11.25 -8.92
N ASN A 6 -8.30 -10.78 -9.54
CA ASN A 6 -7.94 -9.35 -9.52
C ASN A 6 -8.93 -8.49 -10.32
N ILE A 7 -9.46 -9.05 -11.42
CA ILE A 7 -10.51 -8.40 -12.22
C ILE A 7 -11.80 -8.28 -11.39
N LYS A 8 -12.15 -9.31 -10.62
CA LYS A 8 -13.33 -9.28 -9.72
C LYS A 8 -13.18 -8.24 -8.62
N SER A 9 -12.04 -8.17 -7.91
CA SER A 9 -11.84 -7.19 -6.83
C SER A 9 -11.83 -5.74 -7.34
N CYS A 10 -11.25 -5.47 -8.51
CA CYS A 10 -11.26 -4.13 -9.10
C CYS A 10 -12.69 -3.72 -9.53
N ARG A 11 -13.46 -4.65 -10.11
CA ARG A 11 -14.88 -4.43 -10.43
C ARG A 11 -15.71 -4.16 -9.18
N ILE A 12 -15.52 -4.91 -8.09
CA ILE A 12 -16.24 -4.71 -6.83
C ILE A 12 -15.98 -3.31 -6.26
N ALA A 13 -14.73 -2.83 -6.29
CA ALA A 13 -14.40 -1.48 -5.82
C ALA A 13 -15.06 -0.39 -6.67
N ILE A 14 -15.09 -0.57 -8.00
CA ILE A 14 -15.78 0.35 -8.92
C ILE A 14 -17.29 0.35 -8.67
N TYR A 15 -17.90 -0.82 -8.46
CA TYR A 15 -19.32 -0.93 -8.13
C TYR A 15 -19.65 -0.30 -6.78
N ALA A 16 -18.83 -0.53 -5.74
CA ALA A 16 -19.00 0.11 -4.44
C ALA A 16 -18.88 1.63 -4.54
N PHE A 17 -17.93 2.13 -5.33
CA PHE A 17 -17.79 3.57 -5.61
C PHE A 17 -19.03 4.14 -6.29
N ALA A 18 -19.54 3.48 -7.34
CA ALA A 18 -20.75 3.89 -8.04
C ALA A 18 -21.98 3.92 -7.11
N ILE A 19 -22.12 2.94 -6.22
CA ILE A 19 -23.20 2.89 -5.23
C ILE A 19 -23.10 4.08 -4.25
N ILE A 20 -21.89 4.38 -3.74
CA ILE A 20 -21.68 5.51 -2.83
C ILE A 20 -22.02 6.85 -3.53
N GLN A 21 -21.62 7.02 -4.79
CA GLN A 21 -21.97 8.21 -5.58
C GLN A 21 -23.49 8.35 -5.76
N MET A 22 -24.17 7.25 -6.06
CA MET A 22 -25.64 7.25 -6.19
C MET A 22 -26.33 7.60 -4.86
N MET A 23 -25.83 7.10 -3.73
CA MET A 23 -26.39 7.43 -2.42
C MET A 23 -26.19 8.91 -2.05
N LEU A 24 -25.02 9.48 -2.36
CA LEU A 24 -24.75 10.90 -2.19
C LEU A 24 -25.65 11.78 -3.07
N LEU A 25 -25.82 11.40 -4.34
CA LEU A 25 -26.71 12.09 -5.28
C LEU A 25 -28.18 12.06 -4.80
N ILE A 26 -28.67 10.91 -4.34
CA ILE A 26 -30.03 10.77 -3.82
C ILE A 26 -30.21 11.62 -2.57
N SER A 27 -29.25 11.59 -1.65
CA SER A 27 -29.27 12.37 -0.41
C SER A 27 -29.30 13.88 -0.72
N PHE A 28 -28.55 14.31 -1.74
CA PHE A 28 -28.57 15.69 -2.22
C PHE A 28 -29.92 16.08 -2.83
N LEU A 29 -30.49 15.25 -3.71
CA LEU A 29 -31.81 15.50 -4.31
C LEU A 29 -32.91 15.61 -3.23
N VAL A 30 -32.86 14.78 -2.19
CA VAL A 30 -33.78 14.84 -1.05
C VAL A 30 -33.64 16.15 -0.28
N VAL A 31 -32.41 16.59 0.02
CA VAL A 31 -32.16 17.87 0.71
C VAL A 31 -32.59 19.06 -0.14
N LEU A 32 -32.36 18.99 -1.46
CA LEU A 32 -32.74 20.03 -2.42
C LEU A 32 -34.26 20.21 -2.48
N PHE A 33 -35.01 19.11 -2.40
CA PHE A 33 -36.48 19.12 -2.39
C PHE A 33 -37.07 19.61 -1.06
N LEU A 34 -36.38 19.35 0.06
CA LEU A 34 -36.84 19.75 1.40
C LEU A 34 -36.49 21.20 1.75
N PHE A 35 -35.41 21.75 1.20
CA PHE A 35 -34.89 23.06 1.61
C PHE A 35 -34.45 23.92 0.41
N ASN A 36 -35.41 24.65 -0.19
CA ASN A 36 -35.18 25.55 -1.32
C ASN A 36 -34.15 26.68 -1.05
N HIS A 37 -33.84 27.03 0.21
CA HIS A 37 -32.84 28.05 0.54
C HIS A 37 -31.40 27.49 0.61
N LEU A 38 -31.22 26.16 0.62
CA LEU A 38 -29.91 25.52 0.77
C LEU A 38 -29.31 25.01 -0.54
N VAL A 39 -29.94 25.34 -1.68
CA VAL A 39 -29.58 24.83 -3.00
C VAL A 39 -28.16 25.23 -3.39
N GLU A 40 -27.79 26.49 -3.22
CA GLU A 40 -26.46 26.99 -3.56
C GLU A 40 -25.37 26.35 -2.69
N THR A 41 -25.54 26.37 -1.38
CA THR A 41 -24.58 25.78 -0.42
C THR A 41 -24.44 24.27 -0.61
N GLY A 42 -25.55 23.58 -0.85
CA GLY A 42 -25.56 22.15 -1.14
C GLY A 42 -24.83 21.81 -2.45
N ALA A 43 -25.00 22.62 -3.50
CA ALA A 43 -24.34 22.40 -4.78
C ALA A 43 -22.81 22.47 -4.65
N TYR A 44 -22.28 23.44 -3.88
CA TYR A 44 -20.85 23.52 -3.61
C TYR A 44 -20.32 22.31 -2.83
N ILE A 45 -21.05 21.84 -1.82
CA ILE A 45 -20.67 20.66 -1.04
C ILE A 45 -20.65 19.41 -1.93
N LEU A 46 -21.65 19.26 -2.81
CA LEU A 46 -21.71 18.12 -3.74
C LEU A 46 -20.55 18.13 -4.72
N LEU A 47 -20.21 19.31 -5.26
CA LEU A 47 -19.14 19.49 -6.22
C LEU A 47 -17.77 19.19 -5.58
N TYR A 48 -17.55 19.62 -4.33
CA TYR A 48 -16.37 19.25 -3.56
C TYR A 48 -16.32 17.74 -3.27
N ALA A 49 -17.42 17.13 -2.84
CA ALA A 49 -17.47 15.70 -2.54
C ALA A 49 -17.22 14.84 -3.79
N THR A 50 -17.81 15.20 -4.93
CA THR A 50 -17.56 14.53 -6.22
C THR A 50 -16.12 14.70 -6.68
N ALA A 51 -15.56 15.91 -6.63
CA ALA A 51 -14.15 16.13 -6.98
C ALA A 51 -13.19 15.29 -6.11
N LEU A 52 -13.40 15.29 -4.79
CA LEU A 52 -12.57 14.53 -3.85
C LEU A 52 -12.69 13.01 -4.10
N SER A 53 -13.87 12.55 -4.47
CA SER A 53 -14.12 11.14 -4.78
C SER A 53 -13.49 10.69 -6.10
N ILE A 54 -13.49 11.54 -7.14
CA ILE A 54 -12.83 11.27 -8.42
C ILE A 54 -11.33 11.19 -8.22
N ILE A 55 -10.75 12.13 -7.46
CA ILE A 55 -9.32 12.10 -7.10
C ILE A 55 -8.99 10.81 -6.35
N SER A 56 -9.83 10.41 -5.38
CA SER A 56 -9.66 9.16 -4.62
C SER A 56 -9.71 7.92 -5.53
N LEU A 57 -10.60 7.90 -6.52
CA LEU A 57 -10.71 6.83 -7.51
C LEU A 57 -9.48 6.77 -8.43
N LEU A 58 -9.00 7.92 -8.92
CA LEU A 58 -7.80 7.98 -9.75
C LEU A 58 -6.58 7.47 -8.99
N LEU A 59 -6.38 7.90 -7.75
CA LEU A 59 -5.31 7.38 -6.88
C LEU A 59 -5.44 5.87 -6.63
N TYR A 60 -6.67 5.37 -6.47
CA TYR A 60 -6.92 3.94 -6.32
C TYR A 60 -6.57 3.15 -7.60
N LEU A 61 -6.98 3.65 -8.77
CA LEU A 61 -6.67 3.02 -10.06
C LEU A 61 -5.17 3.04 -10.36
N GLU A 62 -4.48 4.13 -10.03
CA GLU A 62 -3.03 4.25 -10.16
C GLU A 62 -2.31 3.26 -9.23
N ARG A 63 -2.74 3.16 -7.97
CA ARG A 63 -2.25 2.11 -7.03
C ARG A 63 -2.53 0.70 -7.51
N SER A 64 -3.67 0.47 -8.17
CA SER A 64 -4.04 -0.84 -8.72
C SER A 64 -3.18 -1.21 -9.93
N LYS A 65 -2.92 -0.26 -10.84
CA LYS A 65 -2.03 -0.46 -11.99
C LYS A 65 -0.59 -0.76 -11.57
N ASN A 66 -0.11 -0.12 -10.49
CA ASN A 66 1.22 -0.40 -9.92
C ASN A 66 1.38 -1.83 -9.35
N LYS A 67 0.32 -2.63 -9.22
CA LYS A 67 0.39 -4.06 -8.84
C LYS A 67 0.40 -5.02 -10.03
N VAL A 68 0.05 -4.55 -11.24
CA VAL A 68 -0.08 -5.41 -12.43
C VAL A 68 1.27 -5.71 -13.09
N TYR A 69 2.29 -4.95 -12.72
CA TYR A 69 3.68 -5.23 -13.05
C TYR A 69 4.43 -5.39 -11.73
N HIS A 70 4.42 -6.59 -11.16
CA HIS A 70 5.50 -6.99 -10.27
C HIS A 70 6.59 -7.53 -11.19
N PRO A 71 7.56 -6.72 -11.65
CA PRO A 71 8.76 -7.30 -12.21
C PRO A 71 9.33 -8.25 -11.15
N GLU A 72 9.77 -9.42 -11.58
CA GLU A 72 10.65 -10.21 -10.76
C GLU A 72 11.90 -9.36 -10.52
N TYR A 73 12.40 -9.37 -9.29
CA TYR A 73 13.62 -8.65 -8.92
C TYR A 73 14.72 -9.67 -8.67
N ARG A 74 15.96 -9.28 -8.99
CA ARG A 74 17.16 -9.98 -8.58
C ARG A 74 17.92 -9.11 -7.60
N ILE A 75 18.65 -9.76 -6.70
CA ILE A 75 19.59 -9.13 -5.80
C ILE A 75 20.90 -8.98 -6.57
N LYS A 76 21.29 -7.73 -6.84
CA LYS A 76 22.55 -7.39 -7.49
C LYS A 76 23.70 -7.40 -6.49
N SER A 77 23.46 -6.94 -5.26
CA SER A 77 24.43 -6.89 -4.18
C SER A 77 23.75 -6.95 -2.81
N ILE A 78 24.51 -7.11 -1.72
CA ILE A 78 24.07 -7.00 -0.32
C ILE A 78 25.01 -6.02 0.43
N ASP A 79 25.64 -5.10 -0.29
CA ASP A 79 26.64 -4.19 0.29
C ASP A 79 26.00 -3.08 1.13
N HIS A 80 24.73 -2.74 0.87
CA HIS A 80 24.08 -1.62 1.55
C HIS A 80 23.50 -2.03 2.91
N SER A 81 24.00 -1.40 3.96
CA SER A 81 23.56 -1.67 5.33
C SER A 81 22.12 -1.19 5.59
N ILE A 82 21.28 -2.06 6.14
CA ILE A 82 19.93 -1.70 6.58
C ILE A 82 19.99 -1.15 8.00
N ASN A 83 19.84 0.18 8.14
CA ASN A 83 19.83 0.91 9.41
C ASN A 83 18.50 0.78 10.17
N LEU A 84 17.96 -0.43 10.26
CA LEU A 84 16.78 -0.77 11.06
C LEU A 84 17.16 -1.74 12.18
N PRO A 85 16.60 -1.56 13.39
CA PRO A 85 16.86 -2.44 14.51
C PRO A 85 16.17 -3.80 14.29
N ASP A 86 16.82 -4.90 14.65
CA ASP A 86 16.19 -6.23 14.47
C ASP A 86 14.96 -6.40 15.37
N GLU A 87 14.93 -5.72 16.51
CA GLU A 87 13.79 -5.64 17.42
C GLU A 87 13.54 -4.20 17.88
N PHE A 88 12.28 -3.85 18.05
CA PHE A 88 11.90 -2.53 18.56
C PHE A 88 10.66 -2.58 19.46
N LYS A 89 10.52 -1.55 20.29
CA LYS A 89 9.33 -1.36 21.13
C LYS A 89 8.30 -0.54 20.36
N LYS A 90 7.12 -1.11 20.10
CA LYS A 90 5.99 -0.37 19.49
C LYS A 90 5.38 0.58 20.52
N ILE A 91 5.21 1.84 20.13
CA ILE A 91 4.57 2.86 20.97
C ILE A 91 3.09 2.97 20.60
N PHE A 92 2.79 3.32 19.34
CA PHE A 92 1.43 3.36 18.80
C PHE A 92 1.42 3.07 17.29
N LYS A 93 0.23 2.81 16.73
CA LYS A 93 0.03 2.56 15.29
C LYS A 93 -0.32 3.87 14.58
N VAL A 94 0.23 4.06 13.39
CA VAL A 94 -0.04 5.18 12.49
C VAL A 94 -0.37 4.68 11.08
N PHE A 95 -1.03 5.52 10.29
CA PHE A 95 -1.25 5.28 8.87
C PHE A 95 -0.25 6.07 8.04
N LEU A 96 0.37 5.41 7.08
CA LEU A 96 1.29 6.01 6.11
C LEU A 96 0.49 6.66 4.96
N PRO A 97 1.09 7.61 4.22
CA PRO A 97 0.44 8.25 3.07
C PRO A 97 -0.01 7.27 1.97
N ASP A 98 0.68 6.13 1.84
CA ASP A 98 0.32 5.04 0.94
C ASP A 98 -0.85 4.17 1.45
N GLY A 99 -1.42 4.51 2.61
CA GLY A 99 -2.51 3.79 3.27
C GLY A 99 -2.07 2.56 4.08
N GLN A 100 -0.77 2.23 4.12
CA GLN A 100 -0.28 1.12 4.93
C GLN A 100 -0.21 1.48 6.41
N LYS A 101 -0.31 0.47 7.26
CA LYS A 101 -0.16 0.63 8.72
C LYS A 101 1.32 0.58 9.06
N ALA A 102 1.74 1.43 10.00
CA ALA A 102 3.07 1.42 10.55
C ALA A 102 3.04 1.56 12.08
N PHE A 103 4.11 1.14 12.74
CA PHE A 103 4.37 1.39 14.15
C PHE A 103 5.29 2.59 14.30
N TYR A 104 4.93 3.46 15.24
CA TYR A 104 5.86 4.47 15.75
C TYR A 104 6.74 3.83 16.83
N SER A 105 8.05 4.02 16.71
CA SER A 105 9.08 3.56 17.65
C SER A 105 10.07 4.69 17.95
N SER A 106 10.93 4.50 18.95
CA SER A 106 12.05 5.44 19.22
C SER A 106 12.98 5.59 18.02
N ASN A 107 13.07 4.56 17.17
CA ASN A 107 13.95 4.52 16.01
C ASN A 107 13.24 5.00 14.74
N GLY A 108 12.04 5.58 14.89
CA GLY A 108 11.23 6.12 13.81
C GLY A 108 10.02 5.26 13.48
N ILE A 109 9.48 5.48 12.28
CA ILE A 109 8.28 4.82 11.77
C ILE A 109 8.66 3.56 11.00
N ILE A 110 8.12 2.43 11.42
CA ILE A 110 8.40 1.11 10.84
C ILE A 110 7.09 0.51 10.30
N PRO A 111 7.00 0.15 9.01
CA PRO A 111 5.83 -0.49 8.43
C PRO A 111 5.45 -1.79 9.16
N VAL A 112 4.16 -2.05 9.35
CA VAL A 112 3.68 -3.31 9.94
C VAL A 112 4.03 -4.50 9.05
N SER A 113 4.11 -4.30 7.73
CA SER A 113 4.53 -5.32 6.76
C SER A 113 5.96 -5.82 6.98
N PHE A 114 6.82 -5.03 7.62
CA PHE A 114 8.21 -5.41 7.92
C PHE A 114 8.34 -6.18 9.24
N VAL A 115 7.25 -6.39 9.97
CA VAL A 115 7.26 -7.06 11.28
C VAL A 115 6.96 -8.54 11.10
N ALA A 116 7.89 -9.40 11.53
CA ALA A 116 7.74 -10.85 11.50
C ALA A 116 6.89 -11.35 12.68
N SER A 117 7.16 -10.85 13.88
CA SER A 117 6.44 -11.27 15.10
C SER A 117 6.26 -10.13 16.09
N VAL A 118 5.28 -10.28 16.97
CA VAL A 118 4.93 -9.28 17.99
C VAL A 118 4.66 -9.97 19.31
N GLU A 119 5.46 -9.65 20.32
CA GLU A 119 5.33 -10.18 21.68
C GLU A 119 5.07 -9.03 22.66
N GLY A 120 3.82 -8.90 23.10
CA GLY A 120 3.40 -7.80 23.97
C GLY A 120 3.63 -6.43 23.32
N ARG A 121 4.61 -5.67 23.82
CA ARG A 121 5.05 -4.36 23.28
C ARG A 121 6.33 -4.42 22.43
N LYS A 122 6.97 -5.59 22.32
CA LYS A 122 8.11 -5.79 21.43
C LYS A 122 7.63 -6.29 20.07
N ALA A 123 8.32 -5.88 19.02
CA ALA A 123 8.11 -6.33 17.66
C ALA A 123 9.46 -6.69 17.06
N LYS A 124 9.53 -7.85 16.40
CA LYS A 124 10.72 -8.34 15.70
C LYS A 124 10.53 -8.11 14.20
N LEU A 125 11.56 -7.57 13.54
CA LEU A 125 11.54 -7.38 12.10
C LEU A 125 11.71 -8.70 11.37
N VAL A 126 11.23 -8.72 10.12
CA VAL A 126 11.62 -9.71 9.13
C VAL A 126 13.14 -9.71 8.99
N GLU A 127 13.72 -10.89 8.84
CA GLU A 127 15.17 -11.05 8.77
C GLU A 127 15.75 -10.36 7.53
N LYS A 128 16.95 -9.81 7.70
CA LYS A 128 17.69 -9.17 6.60
C LYS A 128 18.24 -10.28 5.70
N LEU A 129 18.24 -10.07 4.39
CA LEU A 129 18.92 -10.99 3.49
C LEU A 129 20.43 -10.89 3.74
N THR A 130 21.08 -12.01 4.05
CA THR A 130 22.53 -12.06 4.31
C THR A 130 23.31 -12.69 3.16
N GLU A 131 22.65 -13.54 2.36
CA GLU A 131 23.27 -14.29 1.28
C GLU A 131 22.41 -14.24 0.02
N ILE A 132 23.04 -14.24 -1.15
CA ILE A 132 22.34 -14.31 -2.45
C ILE A 132 22.12 -15.78 -2.78
N ASP A 133 20.86 -16.19 -2.81
CA ASP A 133 20.51 -17.55 -3.20
C ASP A 133 20.81 -17.83 -4.67
N LYS A 134 21.06 -19.10 -4.98
CA LYS A 134 21.20 -19.59 -6.37
C LYS A 134 19.97 -19.24 -7.21
N PHE A 135 18.79 -19.29 -6.60
CA PHE A 135 17.53 -18.87 -7.21
C PHE A 135 17.30 -17.39 -6.89
N ASN A 136 18.08 -16.53 -7.55
CA ASN A 136 18.08 -15.08 -7.36
C ASN A 136 16.87 -14.40 -8.03
N HIS A 137 15.66 -14.83 -7.67
CA HIS A 137 14.40 -14.31 -8.19
C HIS A 137 13.46 -14.08 -7.02
N TYR A 138 13.11 -12.81 -6.82
CA TYR A 138 12.33 -12.36 -5.69
C TYR A 138 11.16 -11.50 -6.14
N LYS A 139 10.07 -11.58 -5.40
CA LYS A 139 8.91 -10.72 -5.58
C LYS A 139 8.99 -9.54 -4.62
N LEU A 140 8.96 -8.32 -5.15
CA LEU A 140 8.87 -7.12 -4.32
C LEU A 140 7.46 -7.00 -3.72
N LEU A 141 7.36 -7.13 -2.40
CA LEU A 141 6.10 -7.01 -1.66
C LEU A 141 5.82 -5.57 -1.26
N TYR A 142 6.83 -4.84 -0.81
CA TYR A 142 6.66 -3.48 -0.34
C TYR A 142 7.95 -2.67 -0.40
N LEU A 143 7.85 -1.39 -0.76
CA LEU A 143 8.95 -0.45 -0.79
C LEU A 143 8.65 0.70 0.19
N PHE A 144 9.46 0.85 1.22
CA PHE A 144 9.31 1.90 2.21
C PHE A 144 10.36 3.00 1.99
N LYS A 145 9.89 4.24 1.83
CA LYS A 145 10.71 5.45 1.63
C LYS A 145 11.76 5.34 0.50
N LYS A 146 11.54 4.45 -0.49
CA LYS A 146 12.51 4.14 -1.56
C LYS A 146 13.88 3.65 -1.07
N GLN A 147 14.00 3.26 0.20
CA GLN A 147 15.26 2.82 0.81
C GLN A 147 15.21 1.35 1.21
N TYR A 148 14.08 0.90 1.75
CA TYR A 148 13.95 -0.45 2.27
C TYR A 148 12.90 -1.19 1.46
N ALA A 149 13.22 -2.41 1.09
CA ALA A 149 12.33 -3.30 0.37
C ALA A 149 12.06 -4.56 1.18
N LEU A 150 10.80 -4.95 1.23
CA LEU A 150 10.38 -6.28 1.64
C LEU A 150 10.20 -7.12 0.39
N ILE A 151 10.97 -8.18 0.31
CA ILE A 151 10.93 -9.14 -0.79
C ILE A 151 10.48 -10.50 -0.30
N GLU A 152 10.01 -11.32 -1.22
CA GLU A 152 9.57 -12.70 -0.98
C GLU A 152 10.26 -13.62 -1.99
N ASP A 153 10.85 -14.70 -1.49
CA ASP A 153 11.50 -15.73 -2.30
C ASP A 153 10.47 -16.71 -2.91
N ILE A 154 10.96 -17.67 -3.70
CA ILE A 154 10.14 -18.74 -4.30
C ILE A 154 9.51 -19.69 -3.27
N TRP A 155 10.06 -19.75 -2.05
CA TRP A 155 9.57 -20.57 -0.94
C TRP A 155 8.63 -19.79 0.00
N CYS A 156 8.24 -18.57 -0.37
CA CYS A 156 7.42 -17.64 0.41
C CYS A 156 8.08 -17.14 1.71
N ASN A 157 9.40 -17.26 1.85
CA ASN A 157 10.14 -16.58 2.92
C ASN A 157 10.32 -15.11 2.56
N LYS A 158 10.23 -14.28 3.59
CA LYS A 158 10.31 -12.82 3.44
C LYS A 158 11.65 -12.35 3.94
N HIS A 159 12.23 -11.40 3.21
CA HIS A 159 13.51 -10.79 3.57
C HIS A 159 13.44 -9.28 3.45
N LEU A 160 14.19 -8.59 4.31
CA LEU A 160 14.46 -7.17 4.19
C LEU A 160 15.76 -6.94 3.43
N VAL A 161 15.71 -6.06 2.44
CA VAL A 161 16.86 -5.65 1.64
C VAL A 161 16.87 -4.14 1.44
N HIS A 162 18.03 -3.58 1.11
CA HIS A 162 18.08 -2.20 0.65
C HIS A 162 17.52 -2.11 -0.77
N ALA A 163 16.85 -1.02 -1.11
CA ALA A 163 16.22 -0.86 -2.41
C ALA A 163 17.24 -0.77 -3.57
N GLU A 164 18.44 -0.27 -3.29
CA GLU A 164 19.53 -0.16 -4.28
C GLU A 164 20.19 -1.51 -4.60
N ASP A 165 19.99 -2.51 -3.75
CA ASP A 165 20.46 -3.87 -3.95
C ASP A 165 19.58 -4.66 -4.92
N LEU A 166 18.43 -4.10 -5.30
CA LEU A 166 17.46 -4.73 -6.20
C LEU A 166 17.62 -4.23 -7.63
N GLU A 167 17.62 -5.17 -8.57
CA GLU A 167 17.52 -4.90 -10.00
C GLU A 167 16.30 -5.62 -10.59
N ILE A 168 15.70 -5.02 -11.63
CA ILE A 168 14.60 -5.65 -12.35
C ILE A 168 15.17 -6.83 -13.13
N ALA A 169 14.64 -8.03 -12.88
CA ALA A 169 14.89 -9.22 -13.68
C ALA A 169 14.20 -9.03 -15.05
N THR A 170 14.80 -8.25 -15.95
CA THR A 170 14.37 -8.26 -17.34
C THR A 170 14.62 -9.66 -17.92
N LEU A 171 13.59 -10.21 -18.57
CA LEU A 171 13.67 -11.41 -19.42
C LEU A 171 14.79 -11.20 -20.46
N SER A 172 15.99 -11.70 -20.15
CA SER A 172 17.06 -11.94 -21.13
C SER A 172 16.86 -13.31 -21.77
#